data_AF-A0A925D792-F1
#
_entry.id   AF-A0A925D792-F1
#
_cell.length_a   1.000
_cell.length_b   1.000
_cell.length_c   1.000
_cell.angle_alpha   90.00
_cell.angle_beta   90.00
_cell.angle_gamma   90.00
#
_symmetry.space_group_name_H-M   'P 1'
#
loop_
_entity.id
_entity.type
_entity.pdbx_description
1 polymer ?
#
loop_
_entity_poly.entity_id
_entity_poly.type
_entity_poly.pdbx_seq_one_letter_code
_entity_poly.pdbx_strand_id
1 'polypeptide(L)'
;MVSRRHFLTATAAVGAASALLPRLAWAADDKSAEQLVTKAIGFLTTKGRADDGSYTAASGPGITALVVAGILRNGRSPNDPAVVKSLKYLESFVQPDGGVYAQESFYKNYETCIIILAFTEANKDGRYAKILKQADAYIKGTQWDESEGKAKDDTFYGGAGYGKNKRPDLSNTTFLIDALKATGNDENSEAIQRALIFVSRCQNLETEHNTTPFAAKNPDGGFYYTPAAGGTSQAGVDE
;
A
#
# COMPACT_ATOMS: atom_id res chain seq x y z
N MET A 1 -28.14 -70.41 -19.96
CA MET A 1 -27.10 -69.54 -20.55
C MET A 1 -27.79 -68.25 -21.00
N VAL A 2 -27.30 -67.12 -20.50
CA VAL A 2 -27.78 -65.73 -20.65
C VAL A 2 -29.15 -65.42 -20.04
N SER A 3 -29.10 -64.51 -19.07
CA SER A 3 -30.14 -64.10 -18.13
C SER A 3 -30.51 -62.63 -18.37
N ARG A 4 -31.78 -62.31 -18.10
CA ARG A 4 -32.40 -60.98 -17.87
C ARG A 4 -32.64 -60.07 -19.08
N ARG A 5 -33.78 -60.34 -19.72
CA ARG A 5 -34.71 -59.30 -20.22
C ARG A 5 -35.37 -58.57 -19.04
N HIS A 6 -35.73 -57.31 -19.28
CA HIS A 6 -36.54 -56.38 -18.47
C HIS A 6 -35.77 -55.58 -17.41
N PHE A 7 -35.44 -54.33 -17.73
CA PHE A 7 -35.99 -53.13 -17.09
C PHE A 7 -35.46 -51.89 -17.84
N LEU A 8 -36.23 -51.43 -18.82
CA LEU A 8 -36.06 -50.14 -19.48
C LEU A 8 -37.33 -49.36 -19.17
N THR A 9 -37.34 -48.70 -18.01
CA THR A 9 -38.36 -47.72 -17.63
C THR A 9 -37.70 -46.53 -16.97
N ALA A 10 -37.76 -45.41 -17.68
CA ALA A 10 -37.93 -44.05 -17.17
C ALA A 10 -37.09 -43.61 -15.96
N THR A 11 -36.00 -42.88 -16.21
CA THR A 11 -35.77 -41.58 -15.56
C THR A 11 -34.83 -40.73 -16.42
N ALA A 12 -35.42 -39.96 -17.33
CA ALA A 12 -34.75 -38.80 -17.91
C ALA A 12 -34.95 -37.60 -16.97
N ALA A 13 -33.94 -36.74 -16.92
CA ALA A 13 -33.92 -35.42 -16.28
C ALA A 13 -33.73 -35.36 -14.75
N VAL A 14 -32.52 -35.67 -14.29
CA VAL A 14 -31.91 -34.97 -13.16
C VAL A 14 -30.49 -34.58 -13.58
N GLY A 15 -30.26 -33.30 -13.89
CA GLY A 15 -28.91 -32.83 -14.21
C GLY A 15 -28.86 -31.59 -15.09
N ALA A 16 -29.43 -30.47 -14.64
CA ALA A 16 -29.02 -29.10 -15.02
C ALA A 16 -29.86 -28.05 -14.27
N ALA A 17 -29.89 -28.09 -12.94
CA ALA A 17 -30.53 -27.04 -12.12
C ALA A 17 -29.57 -26.53 -11.03
N SER A 18 -28.30 -26.37 -11.38
CA SER A 18 -27.29 -25.76 -10.50
C SER A 18 -26.44 -24.80 -11.31
N ALA A 19 -26.93 -23.56 -11.47
CA ALA A 19 -26.15 -22.32 -11.60
C ALA A 19 -27.01 -21.17 -12.18
N LEU A 20 -28.20 -20.95 -11.63
CA LEU A 20 -28.85 -19.63 -11.67
C LEU A 20 -29.07 -19.17 -10.23
N LEU A 21 -28.01 -19.23 -9.43
CA LEU A 21 -27.91 -18.30 -8.31
C LEU A 21 -27.62 -16.95 -8.98
N PRO A 22 -28.47 -15.92 -8.80
CA PRO A 22 -28.06 -14.58 -9.19
C PRO A 22 -26.74 -14.34 -8.47
N ARG A 23 -25.68 -14.02 -9.23
CA ARG A 23 -24.53 -13.35 -8.64
C ARG A 23 -25.14 -12.17 -7.92
N LEU A 24 -25.18 -12.18 -6.59
CA LEU A 24 -25.39 -10.96 -5.83
C LEU A 24 -24.24 -10.06 -6.24
N ALA A 25 -24.49 -9.24 -7.26
CA ALA A 25 -23.64 -8.12 -7.57
C ALA A 25 -23.74 -7.25 -6.33
N TRP A 26 -22.74 -7.33 -5.47
CA TRP A 26 -22.55 -6.36 -4.41
C TRP A 26 -22.04 -5.06 -5.03
N ALA A 27 -22.78 -4.54 -6.01
CA ALA A 27 -22.65 -3.16 -6.43
C ALA A 27 -23.35 -2.36 -5.34
N ALA A 28 -22.58 -1.89 -4.36
CA ALA A 28 -23.06 -0.77 -3.56
C ALA A 28 -23.40 0.35 -4.54
N ASP A 29 -24.67 0.78 -4.61
CA ASP A 29 -25.05 1.95 -5.42
C ASP A 29 -24.12 3.12 -5.05
N ASP A 30 -23.62 3.88 -6.03
CA ASP A 30 -22.67 4.98 -5.78
C ASP A 30 -23.15 5.96 -4.70
N LYS A 31 -24.47 6.20 -4.63
CA LYS A 31 -25.11 7.02 -3.59
C LYS A 31 -24.93 6.45 -2.18
N SER A 32 -24.88 5.13 -2.03
CA SER A 32 -24.61 4.47 -0.74
C SER A 32 -23.14 4.59 -0.34
N ALA A 33 -22.22 4.55 -1.30
CA ALA A 33 -20.79 4.74 -1.05
C ALA A 33 -20.48 6.18 -0.59
N GLU A 34 -21.03 7.20 -1.27
CA GLU A 34 -20.89 8.60 -0.87
C GLU A 34 -21.43 8.88 0.53
N GLN A 35 -22.57 8.27 0.88
CA GLN A 35 -23.15 8.38 2.23
C GLN A 35 -22.26 7.75 3.29
N LEU A 36 -21.64 6.60 3.00
CA LEU A 36 -20.69 5.94 3.92
C LEU A 36 -19.44 6.79 4.10
N VAL A 37 -18.86 7.32 3.02
CA VAL A 37 -17.71 8.23 3.07
C VAL A 37 -18.04 9.47 3.90
N THR A 38 -19.20 10.08 3.67
CA THR A 38 -19.66 11.26 4.42
C THR A 38 -19.76 10.96 5.91
N LYS A 39 -20.35 9.82 6.29
CA LYS A 39 -20.44 9.39 7.70
C LYS A 39 -19.07 9.12 8.31
N ALA A 40 -18.16 8.48 7.57
CA ALA A 40 -16.80 8.21 8.01
C ALA A 40 -16.03 9.52 8.26
N ILE A 41 -16.06 10.48 7.32
CA ILE A 41 -15.46 11.81 7.50
C ILE A 41 -16.09 12.53 8.69
N GLY A 42 -17.42 12.47 8.84
CA GLY A 42 -18.12 13.03 9.99
C GLY A 42 -17.61 12.47 11.31
N PHE A 43 -17.49 11.14 11.42
CA PHE A 43 -16.93 10.48 12.60
C PHE A 43 -15.48 10.90 12.86
N LEU A 44 -14.61 10.83 11.85
CA LEU A 44 -13.19 11.16 11.98
C LEU A 44 -12.99 12.62 12.42
N THR A 45 -13.76 13.55 11.85
CA THR A 45 -13.61 14.99 12.14
C THR A 45 -14.23 15.44 13.46
N THR A 46 -15.18 14.68 14.02
CA THR A 46 -15.92 15.08 15.24
C THR A 46 -15.68 14.18 16.46
N LYS A 47 -15.26 12.94 16.26
CA LYS A 47 -15.06 11.93 17.31
C LYS A 47 -13.68 11.29 17.28
N GLY A 48 -13.12 11.07 16.09
CA GLY A 48 -11.86 10.34 15.92
C GLY A 48 -10.59 11.16 16.16
N ARG A 49 -10.66 12.49 16.08
CA ARG A 49 -9.51 13.39 16.23
C ARG A 49 -9.35 13.86 17.68
N ALA A 50 -8.14 13.74 18.21
CA ALA A 50 -7.74 14.26 19.50
C ALA A 50 -7.50 15.79 19.50
N ASP A 51 -7.32 16.36 20.68
CA ASP A 51 -7.12 17.79 20.88
C ASP A 51 -5.76 18.31 20.38
N ASP A 52 -4.80 17.46 20.04
CA ASP A 52 -3.56 17.87 19.38
C ASP A 52 -3.66 17.80 17.85
N GLY A 53 -4.76 17.27 17.31
CA GLY A 53 -4.97 17.04 15.88
C GLY A 53 -4.63 15.62 15.42
N SER A 54 -4.10 14.76 16.29
CA SER A 54 -3.80 13.37 15.97
C SER A 54 -5.06 12.49 15.97
N TYR A 55 -4.97 11.30 15.37
CA TYR A 55 -5.98 10.25 15.48
C TYR A 55 -5.54 9.10 16.40
N THR A 56 -4.25 8.79 16.42
CA THR A 56 -3.66 7.79 17.32
C THR A 56 -2.20 8.12 17.59
N ALA A 57 -1.94 9.15 18.40
CA ALA A 57 -0.57 9.65 18.64
C ALA A 57 0.41 8.57 19.12
N ALA A 58 -0.06 7.59 19.90
CA ALA A 58 0.78 6.49 20.40
C ALA A 58 1.34 5.58 19.28
N SER A 59 0.73 5.59 18.09
CA SER A 59 1.17 4.80 16.93
C SER A 59 2.04 5.61 15.96
N GLY A 60 2.44 6.83 16.33
CA GLY A 60 3.18 7.74 15.47
C GLY A 60 2.31 8.48 14.45
N PRO A 61 2.93 9.31 13.59
CA PRO A 61 2.21 10.24 12.72
C PRO A 61 1.57 9.58 11.48
N GLY A 62 1.96 8.36 11.12
CA GLY A 62 1.52 7.68 9.90
C GLY A 62 0.00 7.49 9.81
N ILE A 63 -0.66 7.08 10.89
CA ILE A 63 -2.13 6.90 10.91
C ILE A 63 -2.84 8.24 10.73
N THR A 64 -2.37 9.29 11.40
CA THR A 64 -2.92 10.64 11.24
C THR A 64 -2.79 11.10 9.79
N ALA A 65 -1.64 10.86 9.16
CA ALA A 65 -1.42 11.20 7.75
C ALA A 65 -2.33 10.43 6.80
N LEU A 66 -2.51 9.12 7.01
CA LEU A 66 -3.41 8.30 6.20
C LEU A 66 -4.86 8.83 6.27
N VAL A 67 -5.32 9.16 7.48
CA VAL A 67 -6.65 9.73 7.68
C VAL A 67 -6.79 11.08 6.99
N VAL A 68 -5.81 11.98 7.14
CA VAL A 68 -5.81 13.30 6.50
C VAL A 68 -5.84 13.18 4.97
N ALA A 69 -5.00 12.32 4.39
CA ALA A 69 -4.98 12.07 2.94
C ALA A 69 -6.35 11.57 2.45
N GLY A 70 -6.96 10.62 3.17
CA GLY A 70 -8.31 10.12 2.85
C GLY A 70 -9.38 11.20 2.91
N ILE A 71 -9.37 12.04 3.95
CA ILE A 71 -10.33 13.15 4.09
C ILE A 71 -10.19 14.16 2.94
N LEU A 72 -8.95 14.54 2.59
CA LEU A 72 -8.67 15.50 1.52
C LEU A 72 -9.06 14.96 0.13
N ARG A 73 -8.76 13.69 -0.16
CA ARG A 73 -9.16 13.02 -1.42
C ARG A 73 -10.68 12.96 -1.60
N ASN A 74 -11.44 13.02 -0.51
CA ASN A 74 -12.89 13.01 -0.51
C ASN A 74 -13.49 14.41 -0.33
N GLY A 75 -12.82 15.43 -0.87
CA GLY A 75 -13.40 16.75 -1.14
C GLY A 75 -13.37 17.75 0.01
N ARG A 76 -12.79 17.40 1.18
CA ARG A 76 -12.57 18.39 2.24
C ARG A 76 -11.38 19.30 1.90
N SER A 77 -11.52 20.57 2.25
CA SER A 77 -10.48 21.58 2.04
C SER A 77 -9.32 21.41 3.03
N PRO A 78 -8.06 21.66 2.64
CA PRO A 78 -6.95 21.76 3.59
C PRO A 78 -7.10 22.93 4.57
N ASN A 79 -8.00 23.88 4.30
CA ASN A 79 -8.33 24.98 5.20
C ASN A 79 -9.52 24.69 6.12
N ASP A 80 -10.13 23.50 6.03
CA ASP A 80 -11.18 23.08 6.96
C ASP A 80 -10.62 23.05 8.39
N PRO A 81 -11.24 23.71 9.39
CA PRO A 81 -10.79 23.65 10.79
C PRO A 81 -10.65 22.21 11.34
N ALA A 82 -11.38 21.26 10.78
CA ALA A 82 -11.26 19.84 11.08
C ALA A 82 -9.92 19.23 10.60
N VAL A 83 -9.31 19.79 9.54
CA VAL A 83 -8.11 19.27 8.88
C VAL A 83 -6.86 20.07 9.24
N VAL A 84 -6.95 21.40 9.36
CA VAL A 84 -5.81 22.29 9.63
C VAL A 84 -5.04 21.88 10.88
N LYS A 85 -5.73 21.41 11.93
CA LYS A 85 -5.08 20.97 13.17
C LYS A 85 -4.25 19.70 12.97
N SER A 86 -4.76 18.75 12.20
CA SER A 86 -4.04 17.52 11.86
C SER A 86 -2.86 17.78 10.92
N LEU A 87 -3.00 18.72 9.97
CA LEU A 87 -1.89 19.16 9.14
C LEU A 87 -0.77 19.80 9.97
N LYS A 88 -1.11 20.70 10.91
CA LYS A 88 -0.13 21.27 11.87
C LYS A 88 0.53 20.22 12.75
N TYR A 89 -0.22 19.21 13.18
CA TYR A 89 0.35 18.07 13.89
C TYR A 89 1.41 17.37 13.04
N LEU A 90 1.11 17.06 11.77
CA LEU A 90 2.06 16.43 10.85
C LEU A 90 3.29 17.31 10.57
N GLU A 91 3.12 18.63 10.45
CA GLU A 91 4.23 19.58 10.27
C GLU A 91 5.26 19.50 11.40
N SER A 92 4.83 19.15 12.63
CA SER A 92 5.74 19.03 13.78
C SER A 92 6.72 17.85 13.69
N PHE A 93 6.52 16.95 12.73
CA PHE A 93 7.37 15.78 12.49
C PHE A 93 8.41 15.98 11.38
N VAL A 94 8.53 17.20 10.81
CA VAL A 94 9.56 17.50 9.80
C VAL A 94 10.94 17.45 10.45
N GLN A 95 11.85 16.69 9.84
CA GLN A 95 13.19 16.44 10.36
C GLN A 95 14.27 17.20 9.58
N PRO A 96 15.42 17.50 10.22
CA PRO A 96 16.53 18.18 9.55
C PRO A 96 17.12 17.42 8.36
N ASP A 97 16.98 16.09 8.32
CA ASP A 97 17.44 15.22 7.23
C ASP A 97 16.48 15.21 6.01
N GLY A 98 15.37 15.95 6.10
CA GLY A 98 14.36 16.05 5.05
C GLY A 98 13.22 15.03 5.17
N GLY A 99 13.34 14.02 6.05
CA GLY A 99 12.25 13.10 6.34
C GLY A 99 11.14 13.76 7.15
N VAL A 100 9.98 13.09 7.21
CA VAL A 100 8.86 13.52 8.06
C VAL A 100 8.41 12.31 8.87
N TYR A 101 8.81 12.26 10.14
CA TYR A 101 8.66 11.07 10.98
C TYR A 101 8.81 11.41 12.47
N ALA A 102 8.36 10.52 13.36
CA ALA A 102 8.57 10.63 14.80
C ALA A 102 10.03 10.40 15.19
N GLN A 103 10.57 11.25 16.08
CA GLN A 103 11.94 11.09 16.56
C GLN A 103 12.14 9.68 17.13
N GLU A 104 13.26 9.05 16.80
CA GLU A 104 13.59 7.65 17.16
C GLU A 104 12.63 6.58 16.59
N SER A 105 11.71 6.94 15.68
CA SER A 105 10.83 5.98 15.06
C SER A 105 11.62 4.90 14.30
N PHE A 106 11.16 3.66 14.44
CA PHE A 106 11.60 2.55 13.61
C PHE A 106 10.90 2.55 12.24
N TYR A 107 9.91 3.42 12.03
CA TYR A 107 9.01 3.43 10.86
C TYR A 107 9.24 4.63 9.95
N LYS A 108 10.42 5.28 10.01
CA LYS A 108 10.68 6.57 9.35
C LYS A 108 10.33 6.62 7.86
N ASN A 109 10.70 5.57 7.12
CA ASN A 109 10.39 5.46 5.69
C ASN A 109 8.86 5.43 5.44
N TYR A 110 8.17 4.54 6.16
CA TYR A 110 6.71 4.42 6.10
C TYR A 110 5.99 5.71 6.48
N GLU A 111 6.37 6.32 7.60
CA GLU A 111 5.81 7.58 8.07
C GLU A 111 6.03 8.70 7.05
N THR A 112 7.25 8.84 6.53
CA THR A 112 7.56 9.86 5.52
C THR A 112 6.75 9.66 4.24
N CYS A 113 6.65 8.42 3.74
CA CYS A 113 5.88 8.12 2.52
C CYS A 113 4.41 8.51 2.67
N ILE A 114 3.75 8.15 3.77
CA ILE A 114 2.32 8.47 3.96
C ILE A 114 2.12 9.97 4.20
N ILE A 115 3.03 10.63 4.91
CA ILE A 115 2.94 12.08 5.13
C ILE A 115 3.14 12.86 3.83
N ILE A 116 4.00 12.39 2.91
CA ILE A 116 4.09 12.92 1.56
C ILE A 116 2.72 12.90 0.87
N LEU A 117 1.96 11.81 0.97
CA LEU A 117 0.62 11.73 0.37
C LEU A 117 -0.30 12.79 0.97
N ALA A 118 -0.35 12.91 2.31
CA ALA A 118 -1.19 13.90 2.99
C ALA A 118 -0.82 15.34 2.61
N PHE A 119 0.47 15.68 2.60
CA PHE A 119 0.93 17.00 2.22
C PHE A 119 0.72 17.30 0.75
N THR A 120 0.89 16.32 -0.15
CA THR A 120 0.60 16.50 -1.58
C THR A 120 -0.86 16.86 -1.81
N GLU A 121 -1.79 16.14 -1.17
CA GLU A 121 -3.22 16.46 -1.27
C GLU A 121 -3.54 17.87 -0.75
N ALA A 122 -2.87 18.29 0.31
CA ALA A 122 -3.07 19.58 0.95
C ALA A 122 -2.35 20.76 0.24
N ASN A 123 -1.40 20.49 -0.66
CA ASN A 123 -0.51 21.48 -1.25
C ASN A 123 -1.14 22.32 -2.39
N LYS A 124 -2.39 22.77 -2.21
CA LYS A 124 -3.15 23.49 -3.26
C LYS A 124 -2.58 24.87 -3.61
N ASP A 125 -1.84 25.47 -2.69
CA ASP A 125 -1.23 26.80 -2.80
C ASP A 125 0.31 26.76 -2.72
N GLY A 126 0.91 25.58 -2.81
CA GLY A 126 2.36 25.42 -2.73
C GLY A 126 2.95 25.46 -1.31
N ARG A 127 2.13 25.55 -0.25
CA ARG A 127 2.60 25.65 1.15
C ARG A 127 3.56 24.53 1.59
N TYR A 128 3.44 23.33 1.02
CA TYR A 128 4.28 22.17 1.35
C TYR A 128 5.35 21.89 0.30
N ALA A 129 5.49 22.71 -0.75
CA ALA A 129 6.40 22.42 -1.88
C ALA A 129 7.85 22.16 -1.43
N LYS A 130 8.35 22.94 -0.46
CA LYS A 130 9.70 22.75 0.09
C LYS A 130 9.82 21.43 0.85
N ILE A 131 8.86 21.12 1.72
CA ILE A 131 8.84 19.89 2.51
C ILE A 131 8.76 18.67 1.59
N LEU A 132 7.86 18.69 0.60
CA LEU A 132 7.70 17.61 -0.37
C LEU A 132 8.98 17.35 -1.17
N LYS A 133 9.70 18.39 -1.59
CA LYS A 133 10.98 18.24 -2.29
C LYS A 133 12.05 17.59 -1.40
N GLN A 134 12.11 17.96 -0.12
CA GLN A 134 13.08 17.39 0.83
C GLN A 134 12.72 15.94 1.18
N ALA A 135 11.43 15.65 1.36
CA ALA A 135 10.94 14.32 1.66
C ALA A 135 11.11 13.37 0.48
N ASP A 136 10.93 13.83 -0.77
CA ASP A 136 11.28 13.07 -1.98
C ASP A 136 12.75 12.64 -2.00
N ALA A 137 13.67 13.57 -1.73
CA ALA A 137 15.10 13.27 -1.65
C ALA A 137 15.40 12.27 -0.52
N TYR A 138 14.74 12.42 0.63
CA TYR A 138 14.87 11.51 1.76
C TYR A 138 14.44 10.08 1.39
N ILE A 139 13.23 9.88 0.85
CA ILE A 139 12.72 8.52 0.56
C ILE A 139 13.56 7.81 -0.51
N LYS A 140 14.08 8.55 -1.51
CA LYS A 140 15.04 8.03 -2.49
C LYS A 140 16.30 7.51 -1.84
N GLY A 141 16.83 8.23 -0.85
CA GLY A 141 17.98 7.80 -0.06
C GLY A 141 17.71 6.65 0.91
N THR A 142 16.45 6.26 1.13
CA THR A 142 16.11 5.09 1.98
C THR A 142 15.89 3.79 1.20
N GLN A 143 15.88 3.86 -0.14
CA GLN A 143 15.70 2.71 -1.00
C GLN A 143 16.98 1.85 -0.99
N TRP A 144 16.83 0.52 -0.99
CA TRP A 144 17.98 -0.37 -1.10
C TRP A 144 18.60 -0.28 -2.49
N ASP A 145 19.85 0.15 -2.60
CA ASP A 145 20.56 0.28 -3.88
C ASP A 145 22.07 -0.01 -3.70
N GLU A 146 22.86 0.30 -4.73
CA GLU A 146 24.31 0.11 -4.68
C GLU A 146 25.01 0.92 -3.58
N SER A 147 24.47 2.08 -3.19
CA SER A 147 25.02 2.91 -2.11
C SER A 147 24.87 2.26 -0.73
N GLU A 148 23.88 1.37 -0.58
CA GLU A 148 23.66 0.53 0.60
C GLU A 148 24.35 -0.85 0.49
N GLY A 149 25.24 -1.04 -0.50
CA GLY A 149 25.96 -2.28 -0.73
C GLY A 149 25.11 -3.39 -1.33
N LYS A 150 23.98 -3.05 -1.95
CA LYS A 150 23.09 -4.00 -2.64
C LYS A 150 23.30 -3.88 -4.15
N ALA A 151 23.90 -4.91 -4.74
CA ALA A 151 23.99 -5.00 -6.19
C ALA A 151 22.60 -5.26 -6.80
N LYS A 152 22.43 -4.97 -8.10
CA LYS A 152 21.14 -5.10 -8.79
C LYS A 152 20.52 -6.49 -8.70
N ASP A 153 21.32 -7.54 -8.60
CA ASP A 153 20.89 -8.94 -8.48
C ASP A 153 20.50 -9.35 -7.05
N ASP A 154 20.78 -8.53 -6.03
CA ASP A 154 20.36 -8.79 -4.65
C ASP A 154 18.84 -8.68 -4.51
N THR A 155 18.24 -9.65 -3.83
CA THR A 155 16.79 -9.69 -3.54
C THR A 155 16.27 -8.47 -2.75
N PHE A 156 17.12 -7.70 -2.11
CA PHE A 156 16.76 -6.45 -1.44
C PHE A 156 16.63 -5.27 -2.40
N TYR A 157 17.35 -5.32 -3.54
CA TYR A 157 17.56 -4.18 -4.41
C TYR A 157 16.24 -3.56 -4.90
N GLY A 158 16.15 -2.24 -4.78
CA GLY A 158 15.03 -1.40 -5.16
C GLY A 158 13.86 -1.37 -4.17
N GLY A 159 13.83 -2.29 -3.22
CA GLY A 159 12.78 -2.37 -2.23
C GLY A 159 12.89 -1.30 -1.14
N ALA A 160 11.78 -1.07 -0.45
CA ALA A 160 11.71 -0.20 0.72
C ALA A 160 11.24 -1.00 1.93
N GLY A 161 11.80 -0.70 3.11
CA GLY A 161 11.41 -1.33 4.36
C GLY A 161 11.52 -0.36 5.54
N TYR A 162 11.17 -0.86 6.73
CA TYR A 162 11.37 -0.18 7.99
C TYR A 162 11.82 -1.15 9.08
N GLY A 163 12.02 -0.65 10.30
CA GLY A 163 12.38 -1.47 11.44
C GLY A 163 13.89 -1.54 11.61
N LYS A 164 14.34 -2.35 12.57
CA LYS A 164 15.76 -2.52 12.86
C LYS A 164 16.55 -3.10 11.70
N ASN A 165 15.96 -4.05 10.97
CA ASN A 165 16.59 -4.74 9.84
C ASN A 165 16.22 -4.12 8.48
N LYS A 166 15.24 -3.20 8.43
CA LYS A 166 14.78 -2.52 7.22
C LYS A 166 14.51 -3.47 6.04
N ARG A 167 14.16 -4.73 6.31
CA ARG A 167 13.95 -5.75 5.26
C ARG A 167 12.84 -5.23 4.34
N PRO A 168 13.08 -5.15 3.02
CA PRO A 168 12.10 -4.58 2.13
C PRO A 168 10.92 -5.54 1.95
N ASP A 169 9.75 -4.96 1.76
CA ASP A 169 8.52 -5.69 1.53
C ASP A 169 7.60 -4.94 0.57
N LEU A 170 6.62 -5.67 0.06
CA LEU A 170 5.72 -5.15 -0.97
C LEU A 170 4.85 -4.00 -0.45
N SER A 171 4.44 -4.01 0.82
CA SER A 171 3.60 -2.96 1.39
C SER A 171 4.36 -1.63 1.50
N ASN A 172 5.55 -1.65 2.09
CA ASN A 172 6.40 -0.45 2.19
C ASN A 172 6.87 0.04 0.83
N THR A 173 7.19 -0.86 -0.09
CA THR A 173 7.57 -0.48 -1.45
C THR A 173 6.39 0.14 -2.21
N THR A 174 5.15 -0.29 -1.94
CA THR A 174 3.95 0.34 -2.51
C THR A 174 3.79 1.79 -2.02
N PHE A 175 3.94 2.03 -0.72
CA PHE A 175 3.91 3.40 -0.17
C PHE A 175 5.05 4.26 -0.72
N LEU A 176 6.24 3.69 -0.91
CA LEU A 176 7.36 4.38 -1.57
C LEU A 176 6.98 4.80 -3.00
N ILE A 177 6.44 3.90 -3.81
CA ILE A 177 6.02 4.18 -5.19
C ILE A 177 4.96 5.28 -5.21
N ASP A 178 3.94 5.20 -4.35
CA ASP A 178 2.90 6.23 -4.26
C ASP A 178 3.49 7.60 -3.89
N ALA A 179 4.42 7.64 -2.93
CA ALA A 179 5.08 8.87 -2.50
C ALA A 179 5.99 9.46 -3.60
N LEU A 180 6.73 8.62 -4.31
CA LEU A 180 7.54 9.03 -5.47
C LEU A 180 6.66 9.64 -6.56
N LYS A 181 5.54 8.99 -6.91
CA LYS A 181 4.60 9.53 -7.91
C LYS A 181 3.96 10.83 -7.45
N ALA A 182 3.56 10.91 -6.17
CA ALA A 182 2.98 12.12 -5.58
C ALA A 182 3.94 13.32 -5.60
N THR A 183 5.25 13.06 -5.58
CA THR A 183 6.31 14.08 -5.65
C THR A 183 6.84 14.32 -7.08
N GLY A 184 6.18 13.75 -8.09
CA GLY A 184 6.43 14.05 -9.50
C GLY A 184 7.43 13.13 -10.20
N ASN A 185 7.77 11.99 -9.61
CA ASN A 185 8.59 10.97 -10.28
C ASN A 185 7.74 10.17 -11.27
N ASP A 186 8.13 10.20 -12.54
CA ASP A 186 7.48 9.44 -13.61
C ASP A 186 7.93 7.97 -13.63
N GLU A 187 7.32 7.19 -14.52
CA GLU A 187 7.62 5.77 -14.71
C GLU A 187 9.08 5.51 -15.10
N ASN A 188 9.79 6.47 -15.68
CA ASN A 188 11.17 6.32 -16.15
C ASN A 188 12.20 6.80 -15.14
N SER A 189 11.76 7.45 -14.05
CA SER A 189 12.64 7.89 -12.98
C SER A 189 13.41 6.71 -12.37
N GLU A 190 14.67 6.95 -12.04
CA GLU A 190 15.57 5.92 -11.52
C GLU A 190 14.99 5.21 -10.27
N ALA A 191 14.40 5.97 -9.35
CA ALA A 191 13.81 5.43 -8.13
C ALA A 191 12.60 4.52 -8.39
N ILE A 192 11.74 4.87 -9.36
CA ILE A 192 10.62 4.02 -9.77
C ILE A 192 11.14 2.77 -10.47
N GLN A 193 12.10 2.89 -11.38
CA GLN A 193 12.71 1.74 -12.07
C GLN A 193 13.36 0.75 -11.09
N ARG A 194 14.04 1.26 -10.05
CA ARG A 194 14.55 0.43 -8.96
C ARG A 194 13.41 -0.27 -8.21
N ALA A 195 12.36 0.45 -7.83
CA ALA A 195 11.21 -0.13 -7.13
C ALA A 195 10.52 -1.23 -7.97
N LEU A 196 10.43 -1.04 -9.30
CA LEU A 196 9.86 -2.03 -10.21
C LEU A 196 10.69 -3.33 -10.25
N ILE A 197 12.02 -3.26 -10.15
CA ILE A 197 12.85 -4.48 -10.02
C ILE A 197 12.42 -5.29 -8.79
N PHE A 198 12.23 -4.63 -7.64
CA PHE A 198 11.77 -5.31 -6.43
C PHE A 198 10.35 -5.87 -6.60
N VAL A 199 9.41 -5.09 -7.15
CA VAL A 199 8.02 -5.52 -7.38
C VAL A 199 7.94 -6.69 -8.35
N SER A 200 8.69 -6.67 -9.45
CA SER A 200 8.77 -7.79 -10.40
C SER A 200 9.27 -9.05 -9.73
N ARG A 201 10.24 -8.95 -8.81
CA ARG A 201 10.71 -10.10 -8.04
C ARG A 201 9.64 -10.65 -7.09
N CYS A 202 8.81 -9.80 -6.50
CA CYS A 202 7.66 -10.20 -5.69
C CYS A 202 6.53 -10.86 -6.48
N GLN A 203 6.49 -10.75 -7.81
CA GLN A 203 5.41 -11.31 -8.61
C GLN A 203 5.64 -12.80 -8.88
N ASN A 204 4.61 -13.61 -8.69
CA ASN A 204 4.56 -15.03 -9.05
C ASN A 204 4.43 -15.22 -10.58
N LEU A 205 5.36 -14.63 -11.33
CA LEU A 205 5.41 -14.66 -12.78
C LEU A 205 6.86 -14.75 -13.25
N GLU A 206 7.19 -15.81 -13.98
CA GLU A 206 8.50 -15.96 -14.61
C GLU A 206 8.65 -14.98 -15.77
N THR A 207 9.65 -14.11 -15.68
CA THR A 207 10.00 -13.13 -16.71
C THR A 207 11.52 -12.89 -16.67
N GLU A 208 12.05 -12.15 -17.64
CA GLU A 208 13.44 -11.67 -17.57
C GLU A 208 13.70 -10.71 -16.39
N HIS A 209 12.65 -10.18 -15.77
CA HIS A 209 12.73 -9.24 -14.64
C HIS A 209 12.58 -9.91 -13.27
N ASN A 210 11.98 -11.10 -13.19
CA ASN A 210 11.93 -11.87 -11.96
C ASN A 210 13.00 -12.97 -11.96
N THR A 211 14.14 -12.64 -11.35
CA THR A 211 15.30 -13.53 -11.25
C THR A 211 15.26 -14.46 -10.03
N THR A 212 14.13 -14.54 -9.33
CA THR A 212 14.01 -15.35 -8.09
C THR A 212 13.46 -16.75 -8.38
N PRO A 213 13.84 -17.77 -7.59
CA PRO A 213 13.35 -19.13 -7.79
C PRO A 213 11.90 -19.34 -7.34
N PHE A 214 11.25 -18.33 -6.77
CA PHE A 214 9.92 -18.45 -6.17
C PHE A 214 8.78 -18.42 -7.19
N ALA A 215 8.96 -17.65 -8.27
CA ALA A 215 7.92 -17.48 -9.30
C ALA A 215 7.48 -18.81 -9.92
N ALA A 216 8.46 -19.71 -10.18
CA ALA A 216 8.22 -21.06 -10.72
C ALA A 216 7.44 -21.98 -9.76
N LYS A 217 7.52 -21.74 -8.45
CA LYS A 217 6.94 -22.63 -7.42
C LYS A 217 5.43 -22.45 -7.30
N ASN A 218 4.90 -21.28 -7.64
CA ASN A 218 3.48 -20.97 -7.62
C ASN A 218 3.13 -19.94 -8.69
N PRO A 219 3.06 -20.30 -9.99
CA PRO A 219 2.94 -19.35 -11.11
C PRO A 219 1.49 -18.86 -11.30
N ASP A 220 0.90 -18.28 -10.25
CA ASP A 220 -0.49 -17.78 -10.23
C ASP A 220 -0.62 -16.31 -10.66
N GLY A 221 0.50 -15.63 -10.97
CA GLY A 221 0.54 -14.22 -11.31
C GLY A 221 0.30 -13.27 -10.14
N GLY A 222 0.07 -13.80 -8.93
CA GLY A 222 -0.07 -13.06 -7.69
C GLY A 222 1.25 -12.47 -7.21
N PHE A 223 1.27 -11.98 -5.96
CA PHE A 223 2.48 -11.42 -5.36
C PHE A 223 2.69 -12.02 -3.98
N TYR A 224 3.93 -12.34 -3.66
CA TYR A 224 4.34 -12.69 -2.31
C TYR A 224 5.00 -11.48 -1.62
N TYR A 225 5.00 -11.49 -0.30
CA TYR A 225 5.28 -10.30 0.50
C TYR A 225 6.71 -9.74 0.29
N THR A 226 7.69 -10.61 0.04
CA THR A 226 9.09 -10.21 -0.06
C THR A 226 9.98 -11.33 -0.64
N PRO A 227 10.84 -11.05 -1.64
CA PRO A 227 11.95 -11.94 -2.04
C PRO A 227 13.13 -11.90 -1.07
N ALA A 228 13.22 -10.86 -0.25
CA ALA A 228 14.34 -10.66 0.64
C ALA A 228 14.42 -11.77 1.70
N ALA A 229 15.65 -12.11 2.10
CA ALA A 229 15.94 -13.16 3.08
C ALA A 229 15.35 -14.54 2.71
N GLY A 230 15.21 -14.84 1.42
CA GLY A 230 14.78 -16.16 0.95
C GLY A 230 13.27 -16.39 0.95
N GLY A 231 12.46 -15.33 0.92
CA GLY A 231 11.01 -15.49 0.73
C GLY A 231 10.20 -15.73 2.00
N THR A 232 10.63 -15.19 3.15
CA THR A 232 9.98 -15.48 4.45
C THR A 232 8.53 -15.01 4.49
N SER A 233 7.60 -15.93 4.79
CA SER A 233 6.20 -15.63 5.07
C SER A 233 5.93 -15.61 6.58
N GLN A 234 5.11 -14.67 7.05
CA GLN A 234 4.62 -14.66 8.43
C GLN A 234 3.52 -15.71 8.66
N ALA A 235 3.01 -16.34 7.60
CA ALA A 235 2.06 -17.45 7.69
C ALA A 235 2.70 -18.77 8.16
N GLY A 236 4.03 -18.83 8.28
CA GLY A 236 4.78 -20.04 8.64
C GLY A 236 5.29 -20.82 7.42
N VAL A 237 5.86 -21.99 7.69
CA VAL A 237 6.15 -23.02 6.67
C VAL A 237 5.09 -24.10 6.79
N ASP A 238 4.55 -24.54 5.66
CA ASP A 238 3.77 -25.78 5.64
C ASP A 238 4.74 -26.94 5.89
N GLU A 239 4.42 -27.81 6.86
CA GLU A 239 5.16 -29.07 7.11
C GLU A 239 4.89 -30.12 6.03
#